data_AF-A0A931PYG4-F1
#
_entry.id   AF-A0A931PYG4-F1
#
_cell.length_a   1.000
_cell.length_b   1.000
_cell.length_c   1.000
_cell.angle_alpha   90.00
_cell.angle_beta   90.00
_cell.angle_gamma   90.00
#
_symmetry.space_group_name_H-M   'P 1'
#
loop_
_entity.id
_entity.type
_entity.pdbx_description
1 polymer ?
#
loop_
_entity_poly.entity_id
_entity_poly.type
_entity_poly.pdbx_seq_one_letter_code
_entity_poly.pdbx_strand_id
1 'polypeptide(L)'
;MRKVSALLSTLFIFSALVISCNSSEVADKQKTYEERYKELENNIRNNADWLASVQQKAKDRNIPLDSMIRLDIEWTIDEQDGKHKPENKPVATAIDSAGKKSFDDRVKEIIENMKHNSDWLIALQKKAADRKIPLDSMMLIDARWTVDDQDGKHK
;
A
#
# COMPACT_ATOMS: atom_id res chain seq x y z
N MET A 1 -27.58 -65.27 62.22
CA MET A 1 -27.52 -64.24 61.17
C MET A 1 -26.07 -64.09 60.76
N ARG A 2 -25.73 -64.39 59.50
CA ARG A 2 -24.36 -64.42 58.97
C ARG A 2 -24.24 -63.32 57.91
N LYS A 3 -23.13 -62.55 57.99
CA LYS A 3 -22.26 -62.12 56.86
C LYS A 3 -22.86 -61.06 55.90
N VAL A 4 -22.16 -60.09 55.29
CA VAL A 4 -20.74 -59.73 55.08
C VAL A 4 -20.70 -58.21 54.78
N SER A 5 -19.53 -57.60 55.01
CA SER A 5 -19.01 -56.34 54.47
C SER A 5 -19.30 -56.08 52.97
N ALA A 6 -19.43 -54.81 52.59
CA ALA A 6 -19.09 -54.32 51.24
C ALA A 6 -18.67 -52.83 51.26
N LEU A 7 -17.36 -52.61 51.15
CA LEU A 7 -16.72 -51.38 50.68
C LEU A 7 -16.69 -51.43 49.15
N LEU A 8 -17.16 -50.40 48.45
CA LEU A 8 -16.84 -50.06 47.05
C LEU A 8 -17.38 -48.64 46.85
N SER A 9 -16.58 -47.57 46.73
CA SER A 9 -15.56 -47.27 45.71
C SER A 9 -16.14 -47.28 44.30
N THR A 10 -16.66 -46.14 43.87
CA THR A 10 -16.92 -45.77 42.46
C THR A 10 -16.82 -44.26 42.36
N LEU A 11 -15.64 -43.79 41.98
CA LEU A 11 -15.30 -43.35 40.61
C LEU A 11 -15.87 -41.97 40.28
N PHE A 12 -15.02 -40.97 40.51
CA PHE A 12 -14.99 -39.70 39.79
C PHE A 12 -14.89 -40.00 38.29
N ILE A 13 -16.00 -39.89 37.56
CA ILE A 13 -15.97 -39.84 36.10
C ILE A 13 -15.59 -38.40 35.73
N PHE A 14 -14.29 -38.16 35.60
CA PHE A 14 -13.78 -37.02 34.84
C PHE A 14 -14.20 -37.23 33.38
N SER A 15 -15.35 -36.68 33.02
CA SER A 15 -15.76 -36.56 31.62
C SER A 15 -14.92 -35.46 30.98
N ALA A 16 -13.68 -35.80 30.61
CA ALA A 16 -12.87 -35.02 29.70
C ALA A 16 -13.53 -35.10 28.31
N LEU A 17 -14.46 -34.17 28.05
CA LEU A 17 -14.93 -33.92 26.70
C LEU A 17 -13.76 -33.31 25.94
N VAL A 18 -13.12 -34.15 25.15
CA VAL A 18 -12.08 -33.81 24.19
C VAL A 18 -12.63 -32.74 23.27
N ILE A 19 -12.20 -31.49 23.47
CA ILE A 19 -12.35 -30.44 22.47
C ILE A 19 -11.48 -30.89 21.29
N SER A 20 -12.13 -31.46 20.28
CA SER A 20 -11.55 -31.67 18.96
C SER A 20 -11.32 -30.28 18.36
N CYS A 21 -10.15 -29.70 18.64
CA CYS A 21 -9.63 -28.58 17.88
C CYS A 21 -9.31 -29.10 16.47
N ASN A 22 -10.30 -29.03 15.59
CA ASN A 22 -10.11 -29.20 14.16
C ASN A 22 -9.47 -27.90 13.62
N SER A 23 -8.20 -27.69 13.95
CA SER A 23 -7.38 -26.66 13.30
C SER A 23 -7.18 -27.10 11.86
N SER A 24 -7.95 -26.52 10.95
CA SER A 24 -7.64 -26.58 9.52
C SER A 24 -6.35 -25.78 9.29
N GLU A 25 -5.20 -26.43 9.44
CA GLU A 25 -3.93 -25.94 8.90
C GLU A 25 -4.04 -26.00 7.37
N VAL A 26 -4.59 -24.94 6.78
CA VAL A 26 -4.38 -24.66 5.36
C VAL A 26 -2.93 -24.23 5.26
N ALA A 27 -2.04 -25.17 4.94
CA ALA A 27 -0.66 -24.86 4.60
C ALA A 27 -0.68 -23.92 3.39
N ASP A 28 -0.51 -22.62 3.65
CA ASP A 28 -0.41 -21.58 2.63
C ASP A 28 0.86 -21.84 1.82
N LYS A 29 0.71 -22.59 0.72
CA LYS A 29 1.81 -22.77 -0.22
C LYS A 29 2.05 -21.44 -0.89
N GLN A 30 3.16 -20.81 -0.52
CA GLN A 30 3.61 -19.55 -1.11
C GLN A 30 3.67 -19.69 -2.64
N LYS A 31 2.79 -18.96 -3.34
CA LYS A 31 2.73 -18.95 -4.81
C LYS A 31 4.06 -18.48 -5.40
N THR A 32 4.50 -19.12 -6.47
CA THR A 32 5.71 -18.71 -7.19
C THR A 32 5.51 -17.38 -7.91
N TYR A 33 6.60 -16.71 -8.28
CA TYR A 33 6.55 -15.46 -9.05
C TYR A 33 5.75 -15.63 -10.37
N GLU A 34 6.03 -16.69 -11.12
CA GLU A 34 5.39 -16.98 -12.41
C GLU A 34 3.87 -17.24 -12.28
N GLU A 35 3.45 -17.91 -11.21
CA GLU A 35 2.03 -18.14 -10.94
C GLU A 35 1.32 -16.83 -10.61
N ARG A 36 1.90 -15.98 -9.76
CA ARG A 36 1.37 -14.66 -9.44
C ARG A 36 1.31 -13.75 -10.66
N TYR A 37 2.34 -13.79 -11.51
CA TYR A 37 2.39 -13.04 -12.75
C TYR A 37 1.23 -13.40 -13.68
N LYS A 38 1.03 -14.69 -13.93
CA LYS A 38 -0.07 -15.17 -14.80
C LYS A 38 -1.45 -14.87 -14.24
N GLU A 39 -1.61 -15.01 -12.92
CA GLU A 39 -2.86 -14.66 -12.25
C GLU A 39 -3.19 -13.17 -12.40
N LEU A 40 -2.21 -12.29 -12.16
CA LEU A 40 -2.37 -10.85 -12.32
C LEU A 40 -2.60 -10.45 -13.78
N GLU A 41 -1.90 -11.05 -14.74
CA GLU A 41 -2.15 -10.82 -16.17
C GLU A 41 -3.60 -11.16 -16.53
N ASN A 42 -4.09 -12.31 -16.10
CA ASN A 42 -5.47 -12.73 -16.33
C ASN A 42 -6.45 -11.78 -15.65
N ASN A 43 -6.18 -11.34 -14.42
CA ASN A 43 -7.03 -10.40 -13.71
C ASN A 43 -7.12 -9.05 -14.43
N ILE A 44 -6.00 -8.52 -14.92
CA ILE A 44 -5.98 -7.27 -15.70
C ILE A 44 -6.76 -7.44 -17.00
N ARG A 45 -6.56 -8.54 -17.74
CA ARG A 45 -7.22 -8.75 -19.03
C ARG A 45 -8.74 -9.02 -18.90
N ASN A 46 -9.16 -9.64 -17.81
CA ASN A 46 -10.57 -9.99 -17.56
C ASN A 46 -11.33 -8.91 -16.77
N ASN A 47 -10.62 -7.95 -16.15
CA ASN A 47 -11.23 -6.82 -15.46
C ASN A 47 -11.26 -5.59 -16.39
N ALA A 48 -12.43 -5.25 -16.91
CA ALA A 48 -12.61 -4.16 -17.86
C ALA A 48 -12.16 -2.80 -17.31
N ASP A 49 -12.42 -2.51 -16.02
CA ASP A 49 -12.07 -1.25 -15.39
C ASP A 49 -10.54 -1.13 -15.22
N TRP A 50 -9.90 -2.23 -14.79
CA TRP A 50 -8.44 -2.26 -14.66
C TRP A 50 -7.78 -2.14 -16.04
N LEU A 51 -8.26 -2.88 -17.03
CA LEU A 51 -7.74 -2.80 -18.40
C LEU A 51 -7.86 -1.39 -18.99
N ALA A 52 -8.99 -0.70 -18.77
CA ALA A 52 -9.19 0.66 -19.23
C ALA A 52 -8.20 1.64 -18.58
N SER A 53 -7.93 1.49 -17.28
CA SER A 53 -6.91 2.27 -16.57
C SER A 53 -5.51 2.02 -17.14
N VAL A 54 -5.14 0.75 -17.37
CA VAL A 54 -3.85 0.37 -17.96
C VAL A 54 -3.70 0.89 -19.39
N GLN A 55 -4.77 0.85 -20.18
CA GLN A 55 -4.80 1.43 -21.52
C GLN A 55 -4.58 2.94 -21.51
N GLN A 56 -5.19 3.65 -20.56
CA GLN A 56 -4.98 5.09 -20.42
C GLN A 56 -3.52 5.39 -20.04
N LYS A 57 -2.99 4.69 -19.01
CA LYS A 57 -1.56 4.80 -18.62
C LYS A 57 -0.62 4.54 -19.81
N ALA A 58 -0.92 3.55 -20.64
CA ALA A 58 -0.13 3.20 -21.82
C ALA A 58 -0.12 4.33 -22.87
N LYS A 59 -1.29 4.93 -23.14
CA LYS A 59 -1.43 6.09 -24.03
C LYS A 59 -0.67 7.30 -23.51
N ASP A 60 -0.83 7.62 -22.22
CA ASP A 60 -0.19 8.78 -21.59
C ASP A 60 1.34 8.67 -21.61
N ARG A 61 1.87 7.45 -21.50
CA ARG A 61 3.30 7.16 -21.51
C ARG A 61 3.86 6.83 -22.90
N ASN A 62 3.01 6.79 -23.91
CA ASN A 62 3.35 6.42 -25.29
C ASN A 62 4.14 5.09 -25.41
N ILE A 63 3.67 4.06 -24.69
CA ILE A 63 4.24 2.69 -24.74
C ILE A 63 3.18 1.67 -25.16
N PRO A 64 3.59 0.49 -25.67
CA PRO A 64 2.64 -0.58 -25.99
C PRO A 64 1.84 -1.04 -24.77
N LEU A 65 0.57 -1.42 -25.00
CA LEU A 65 -0.33 -1.88 -23.94
C LEU A 65 0.26 -3.07 -23.17
N ASP A 66 0.81 -4.07 -23.85
CA ASP A 66 1.42 -5.24 -23.20
C ASP A 66 2.62 -4.86 -22.32
N SER A 67 3.40 -3.84 -22.71
CA SER A 67 4.49 -3.31 -21.88
C SER A 67 3.95 -2.65 -20.62
N MET A 68 2.84 -1.90 -20.72
CA MET A 68 2.21 -1.29 -19.56
C MET A 68 1.58 -2.33 -18.63
N ILE A 69 0.96 -3.39 -19.18
CA ILE A 69 0.44 -4.52 -18.41
C ILE A 69 1.57 -5.17 -17.60
N ARG A 70 2.70 -5.46 -18.24
CA ARG A 70 3.88 -6.03 -17.57
C ARG A 70 4.36 -5.14 -16.42
N LEU A 71 4.46 -3.83 -16.63
CA LEU A 71 4.87 -2.88 -15.59
C LEU A 71 3.89 -2.84 -14.40
N ASP A 72 2.58 -2.88 -14.66
CA ASP A 72 1.56 -2.89 -13.60
C ASP A 72 1.60 -4.20 -12.80
N ILE A 73 1.88 -5.34 -13.45
CA ILE A 73 2.06 -6.65 -12.81
C ILE A 73 3.32 -6.66 -11.95
N GLU A 74 4.46 -6.26 -12.50
CA GLU A 74 5.73 -6.20 -11.76
C GLU A 74 5.60 -5.32 -10.52
N TRP A 75 4.96 -4.14 -10.67
CA TRP A 75 4.68 -3.26 -9.55
C TRP A 75 3.77 -3.90 -8.49
N THR A 76 2.72 -4.61 -8.91
CA THR A 76 1.79 -5.28 -7.99
C THR A 76 2.46 -6.42 -7.23
N ILE A 77 3.33 -7.19 -7.88
CA ILE A 77 4.09 -8.26 -7.21
C ILE A 77 5.09 -7.64 -6.22
N ASP A 78 5.78 -6.57 -6.61
CA ASP A 78 6.71 -5.87 -5.74
C ASP A 78 6.00 -5.26 -4.52
N GLU A 79 4.77 -4.75 -4.67
CA GLU A 79 3.93 -4.26 -3.58
C GLU A 79 3.56 -5.41 -2.62
N GLN A 80 3.15 -6.58 -3.15
CA GLN A 80 2.86 -7.78 -2.35
C GLN A 80 4.09 -8.31 -1.61
N ASP A 81 5.25 -8.30 -2.27
CA ASP A 81 6.55 -8.67 -1.71
C ASP A 81 7.05 -7.62 -0.70
N GLY A 82 6.36 -6.48 -0.60
CA GLY A 82 6.72 -5.38 0.29
C GLY A 82 8.01 -4.66 -0.12
N LYS A 83 8.44 -4.78 -1.37
CA LYS A 83 9.56 -4.00 -1.93
C LYS A 83 9.21 -2.51 -2.05
N HIS A 84 7.92 -2.23 -2.26
CA HIS A 84 7.36 -0.87 -2.27
C HIS A 84 6.60 -0.50 -1.00
N LYS A 85 6.64 -1.35 0.05
CA LYS A 85 6.24 -0.88 1.38
C LYS A 85 7.01 0.43 1.57
N PRO A 86 6.34 1.57 1.83
CA PRO A 86 7.07 2.66 2.44
C PRO A 86 7.68 1.96 3.63
N GLU A 87 9.02 1.88 3.69
CA GLU A 87 9.65 1.34 4.86
C GLU A 87 8.89 1.99 6.02
N ASN A 88 8.36 1.19 6.94
CA ASN A 88 8.36 1.65 8.32
C ASN A 88 9.84 1.78 8.74
N LYS A 89 10.64 2.55 7.98
CA LYS A 89 11.40 3.62 8.56
C LYS A 89 10.38 4.23 9.50
N PRO A 90 10.64 4.26 10.81
CA PRO A 90 10.12 5.42 11.50
C PRO A 90 10.42 6.56 10.53
N VAL A 91 9.40 7.30 10.10
CA VAL A 91 9.61 8.72 9.91
C VAL A 91 10.02 9.18 11.32
N ALA A 92 11.26 8.86 11.73
CA ALA A 92 12.22 9.89 11.94
C ALA A 92 11.95 10.85 10.78
N THR A 93 11.01 11.75 11.02
CA THR A 93 11.38 13.14 11.13
C THR A 93 12.83 13.07 11.59
N ALA A 94 13.76 13.09 10.64
CA ALA A 94 15.02 13.71 10.86
C ALA A 94 14.63 15.17 11.06
N ILE A 95 13.98 15.42 12.20
CA ILE A 95 14.18 16.62 12.96
C ILE A 95 15.68 16.59 13.10
N ASP A 96 16.31 17.44 12.32
CA ASP A 96 17.66 17.88 12.60
C ASP A 96 17.77 18.18 14.11
N SER A 97 18.97 18.32 14.64
CA SER A 97 19.16 18.62 16.06
C SER A 97 18.44 19.90 16.55
N ALA A 98 17.73 20.62 15.66
CA ALA A 98 16.89 21.78 15.88
C ALA A 98 15.37 21.56 15.73
N GLY A 99 14.87 20.35 15.41
CA GLY A 99 13.43 20.09 15.34
C GLY A 99 12.75 20.36 13.99
N LYS A 100 13.47 20.50 12.87
CA LYS A 100 12.88 20.77 11.55
C LYS A 100 12.81 19.55 10.63
N LYS A 101 11.65 19.36 9.98
CA LYS A 101 11.44 18.37 8.91
C LYS A 101 12.41 18.60 7.74
N SER A 102 12.85 17.52 7.09
CA SER A 102 13.65 17.57 5.86
C SER A 102 12.93 18.38 4.76
N PHE A 103 13.70 18.98 3.85
CA PHE A 103 13.18 19.69 2.68
C PHE A 103 12.21 18.81 1.89
N ASP A 104 12.60 17.58 1.58
CA ASP A 104 11.77 16.66 0.78
C ASP A 104 10.47 16.26 1.50
N ASP A 105 10.50 16.12 2.82
CA ASP A 105 9.32 15.79 3.60
C ASP A 105 8.33 16.95 3.63
N ARG A 106 8.83 18.18 3.73
CA ARG A 106 8.01 19.41 3.63
C ARG A 106 7.40 19.55 2.24
N VAL A 107 8.17 19.26 1.18
CA VAL A 107 7.65 19.26 -0.20
C VAL A 107 6.51 18.24 -0.33
N LYS A 108 6.70 17.01 0.16
CA LYS A 108 5.65 15.97 0.12
C LYS A 108 4.40 16.38 0.88
N GLU A 109 4.55 16.92 2.09
CA GLU A 109 3.44 17.42 2.91
C GLU A 109 2.66 18.52 2.20
N ILE A 110 3.35 19.46 1.55
CA ILE A 110 2.71 20.53 0.79
C ILE A 110 1.97 19.97 -0.44
N ILE A 111 2.56 19.03 -1.17
CA ILE A 111 1.90 18.36 -2.31
C ILE A 111 0.60 17.69 -1.84
N GLU A 112 0.62 16.98 -0.71
CA GLU A 112 -0.61 16.37 -0.18
C GLU A 112 -1.64 17.40 0.25
N ASN A 113 -1.23 18.49 0.89
CA ASN A 113 -2.15 19.59 1.21
C ASN A 113 -2.77 20.22 -0.04
N MET A 114 -2.02 20.33 -1.14
CA MET A 114 -2.54 20.81 -2.43
C MET A 114 -3.60 19.87 -3.01
N LYS A 115 -3.43 18.54 -2.89
CA LYS A 115 -4.40 17.56 -3.41
C LYS A 115 -5.76 17.64 -2.71
N HIS A 116 -5.75 17.97 -1.42
CA HIS A 116 -6.97 18.05 -0.60
C HIS A 116 -7.63 19.43 -0.64
N ASN A 117 -6.99 20.44 -1.26
CA ASN A 117 -7.54 21.79 -1.41
C ASN A 117 -8.00 22.03 -2.85
N SER A 118 -9.32 21.99 -3.06
CA SER A 118 -9.94 22.14 -4.38
C SER A 118 -9.60 23.46 -5.06
N ASP A 119 -9.58 24.57 -4.32
CA ASP A 119 -9.34 25.91 -4.87
C ASP A 119 -7.90 26.05 -5.36
N TRP A 120 -6.95 25.52 -4.58
CA TRP A 120 -5.54 25.48 -4.96
C TRP A 120 -5.33 24.61 -6.19
N LEU A 121 -5.99 23.45 -6.26
CA LEU A 121 -5.85 22.52 -7.37
C LEU A 121 -6.38 23.11 -8.69
N ILE A 122 -7.50 23.86 -8.64
CA ILE A 122 -8.02 24.61 -9.81
C ILE A 122 -6.99 25.64 -10.30
N ALA A 123 -6.37 26.40 -9.38
CA ALA A 123 -5.35 27.37 -9.74
C ALA A 123 -4.11 26.70 -10.36
N LEU A 124 -3.70 25.54 -9.83
CA LEU A 124 -2.58 24.76 -10.36
C LEU A 124 -2.87 24.17 -11.74
N GLN A 125 -4.09 23.68 -11.98
CA GLN A 125 -4.52 23.22 -13.31
C GLN A 125 -4.42 24.33 -14.35
N LYS A 126 -4.85 25.54 -14.00
CA LYS A 126 -4.71 26.70 -14.88
C LYS A 126 -3.24 27.03 -15.16
N LYS A 127 -2.40 27.13 -14.12
CA LYS A 127 -0.96 27.38 -14.28
C LYS A 127 -0.26 26.30 -15.11
N ALA A 128 -0.63 25.03 -14.92
CA ALA A 128 -0.08 23.89 -15.64
C ALA A 128 -0.46 23.96 -17.14
N ALA A 129 -1.72 24.28 -17.44
CA ALA A 129 -2.20 24.48 -18.80
C ALA A 129 -1.49 25.66 -19.49
N ASP A 130 -1.36 26.81 -18.80
CA ASP A 130 -0.67 28.00 -19.31
C ASP A 130 0.80 27.71 -19.64
N ARG A 131 1.46 26.88 -18.82
CA ARG A 131 2.87 26.50 -18.97
C ARG A 131 3.08 25.26 -19.85
N LYS A 132 2.01 24.59 -20.28
CA LYS A 132 2.04 23.35 -21.06
C LYS A 132 2.86 22.24 -20.40
N ILE A 133 2.71 22.07 -19.08
CA ILE A 133 3.34 20.98 -18.31
C ILE A 133 2.28 20.14 -17.58
N PRO A 134 2.55 18.88 -17.23
CA PRO A 134 1.63 18.06 -16.43
C PRO A 134 1.33 18.67 -15.06
N LEU A 135 0.11 18.44 -14.54
CA LEU A 135 -0.33 18.96 -13.24
C LEU A 135 0.61 18.53 -12.10
N ASP A 136 1.03 17.27 -12.07
CA ASP A 136 1.94 16.75 -11.04
C ASP A 136 3.30 17.47 -11.03
N SER A 137 3.81 17.80 -12.23
CA SER A 137 5.04 18.59 -12.35
C SER A 137 4.85 20.02 -11.84
N MET A 138 3.70 20.63 -12.12
CA MET A 138 3.35 21.96 -11.62
C MET A 138 3.22 21.97 -10.09
N MET A 139 2.60 20.95 -9.50
CA MET A 139 2.49 20.77 -8.05
C MET A 139 3.86 20.67 -7.38
N LEU A 140 4.76 19.86 -7.95
CA LEU A 140 6.12 19.72 -7.43
C LEU A 140 6.89 21.05 -7.45
N ILE A 141 6.73 21.83 -8.52
CA ILE A 141 7.39 23.15 -8.65
C ILE A 141 6.85 24.12 -7.59
N ASP A 142 5.53 24.28 -7.46
CA ASP A 142 4.94 25.20 -6.47
C ASP A 142 5.27 24.74 -5.04
N ALA A 143 5.32 23.43 -4.79
CA ALA A 143 5.66 22.89 -3.47
C ALA A 143 7.12 23.19 -3.09
N ARG A 144 8.06 22.96 -4.01
CA ARG A 144 9.48 23.32 -3.80
C ARG A 144 9.65 24.82 -3.55
N TRP A 145 9.00 25.64 -4.37
CA TRP A 145 9.03 27.10 -4.20
C TRP A 145 8.51 27.53 -2.83
N THR A 146 7.43 26.92 -2.35
CA THR A 146 6.87 27.20 -1.02
C THR A 146 7.86 26.86 0.10
N VAL A 147 8.59 25.75 -0.02
CA VAL A 147 9.62 25.36 0.96
C VAL A 147 10.81 26.33 0.92
N ASP A 148 11.27 26.70 -0.27
CA ASP A 148 12.38 27.66 -0.44
C ASP A 148 12.01 29.07 0.08
N ASP A 149 10.77 29.50 -0.09
CA ASP A 149 10.24 30.76 0.46
C ASP A 149 10.18 30.74 1.99
N GLN A 150 9.69 29.65 2.57
CA GLN A 150 9.72 29.42 4.03
C GLN A 150 11.14 29.42 4.60
N ASP A 151 12.12 28.95 3.82
CA ASP A 151 13.54 28.95 4.18
C ASP A 151 14.21 30.31 3.95
N GLY A 152 13.48 31.28 3.37
CA GLY A 152 13.97 32.63 3.12
C GLY A 152 14.99 32.71 1.98
N LYS A 153 15.05 31.73 1.08
CA LYS A 153 15.99 31.73 -0.06
C LYS A 153 15.65 32.75 -1.15
N HIS A 154 14.49 33.39 -1.04
CA HIS A 154 14.00 34.40 -1.99
C HIS A 154 13.89 35.80 -1.37
N LYS A 155 14.48 36.02 -0.19
CA LYS A 155 14.52 37.34 0.49
C LYS A 155 15.76 38.15 0.12
#